data_AF-A0AAP0RX14-F1
#
_entry.id   AF-A0AAP0RX14-F1
#
_cell.length_a   1.000
_cell.length_b   1.000
_cell.length_c   1.000
_cell.angle_alpha   90.00
_cell.angle_beta   90.00
_cell.angle_gamma   90.00
#
_symmetry.space_group_name_H-M   'P 1'
#
loop_
_entity.id
_entity.type
_entity.pdbx_description
1 polymer ?
#
loop_
_entity_poly.entity_id
_entity_poly.type
_entity_poly.pdbx_seq_one_letter_code
_entity_poly.pdbx_strand_id
1 'polypeptide(L)'
;MENNNEDEPQNINDENIDNNGSQDEEVVVGGIEKAQCPTRWNSKKLLLDCPTRWNSTYLMLAAALEFKEVFPRYQERDSGYTYLPNSEDWEKAEIVCQFLEVFNEVTNIVSGSEYPTSNLFLTEIWRVKEILNDKLVDERPYIKAMARKMNEKFEKYWGECNLLMAIAGVLDPRYKMVLVEYCFSEIYPEGEATRNINSVREALYKIFKEYAANHTLTLSSNVVPSTAQDTQHCVSSSSNNSSSFGRSVASGKSRFESFVKRVDTIQPVKSDLDVYLEEGVYICGDGANDNFDALEWWKVNNLKFRILSKMAGDILSIPITTVASESAFSAGGRVIDPYRSSLATDTVQVLMCGADWARNLRGIKKSLNDPVEV
;
A
#
# COMPACT_ATOMS: atom_id res chain seq x y z
N MET A 1 14.20 22.51 46.80
CA MET A 1 15.33 22.07 47.63
C MET A 1 14.96 20.66 48.06
N GLU A 2 15.27 19.69 47.18
CA GLU A 2 16.52 18.91 47.22
C GLU A 2 16.50 17.93 48.41
N ASN A 3 16.91 16.68 48.31
CA ASN A 3 17.24 15.76 47.22
C ASN A 3 17.36 14.39 47.90
N ASN A 4 16.99 13.34 47.18
CA ASN A 4 17.67 12.05 47.02
C ASN A 4 18.22 11.28 48.24
N ASN A 5 17.93 9.97 48.25
CA ASN A 5 19.00 8.98 48.07
C ASN A 5 18.41 7.63 47.61
N GLU A 6 18.99 7.14 46.53
CA GLU A 6 18.94 5.78 45.98
C GLU A 6 19.73 4.81 46.90
N ASP A 7 19.38 3.52 46.84
CA ASP A 7 20.26 2.39 46.50
C ASP A 7 19.84 1.06 47.17
N GLU A 8 19.44 0.12 46.31
CA GLU A 8 19.54 -1.35 46.45
C GLU A 8 21.03 -1.80 46.48
N PRO A 9 21.45 -3.09 46.56
CA PRO A 9 20.72 -4.37 46.47
C PRO A 9 21.18 -5.47 47.50
N GLN A 10 20.53 -6.65 47.49
CA GLN A 10 21.19 -7.99 47.44
C GLN A 10 20.22 -9.18 47.50
N ASN A 11 19.98 -9.76 46.32
CA ASN A 11 20.10 -11.17 45.88
C ASN A 11 19.81 -12.39 46.80
N ILE A 12 19.31 -13.44 46.12
CA ILE A 12 19.37 -14.91 46.38
C ILE A 12 18.04 -15.57 46.85
N ASN A 13 17.29 -16.18 45.92
CA ASN A 13 17.32 -17.63 45.68
C ASN A 13 16.37 -18.08 44.55
N ASP A 14 16.93 -18.93 43.69
CA ASP A 14 16.30 -19.69 42.62
C ASP A 14 15.25 -20.69 43.13
N GLU A 15 14.10 -20.76 42.47
CA GLU A 15 13.30 -21.99 42.42
C GLU A 15 12.90 -22.32 40.97
N ASN A 16 13.23 -23.55 40.62
CA ASN A 16 13.05 -24.23 39.33
C ASN A 16 11.60 -24.20 38.84
N ILE A 17 11.42 -23.85 37.56
CA ILE A 17 10.21 -24.23 36.81
C ILE A 17 10.63 -25.25 35.76
N ASP A 18 10.11 -26.46 35.94
CA ASP A 18 10.33 -27.62 35.08
C ASP A 18 10.00 -27.33 33.61
N ASN A 19 10.99 -27.56 32.76
CA ASN A 19 10.92 -27.45 31.32
C ASN A 19 10.55 -28.83 30.76
N ASN A 20 9.25 -29.11 30.61
CA ASN A 20 8.74 -30.40 30.15
C ASN A 20 7.68 -30.25 29.04
N GLY A 21 7.99 -29.41 28.04
CA GLY A 21 7.05 -29.09 26.94
C GLY A 21 7.61 -29.19 25.52
N SER A 22 8.82 -29.72 25.30
CA SER A 22 9.50 -29.55 24.00
C SER A 22 9.91 -30.85 23.28
N GLN A 23 9.58 -32.03 23.81
CA GLN A 23 9.92 -33.30 23.14
C GLN A 23 8.75 -33.91 22.37
N ASP A 24 7.51 -33.65 22.78
CA ASP A 24 6.34 -34.22 22.10
C ASP A 24 5.96 -33.45 20.82
N GLU A 25 6.23 -32.14 20.74
CA GLU A 25 5.94 -31.32 19.55
C GLU A 25 6.87 -31.61 18.36
N GLU A 26 8.16 -31.89 18.62
CA GLU A 26 9.15 -32.15 17.58
C GLU A 26 8.96 -33.55 16.94
N VAL A 27 8.43 -34.50 17.71
CA VAL A 27 8.16 -35.87 17.25
C VAL A 27 6.96 -35.92 16.28
N VAL A 28 5.93 -35.10 16.52
CA VAL A 28 4.75 -35.01 15.63
C VAL A 28 5.12 -34.41 14.26
N VAL A 29 5.99 -33.39 14.24
CA VAL A 29 6.48 -32.76 13.00
C VAL A 29 7.32 -33.74 12.18
N GLY A 30 8.18 -34.53 12.82
CA GLY A 30 9.01 -35.55 12.16
C GLY A 30 8.24 -36.76 11.61
N GLY A 31 7.02 -37.01 12.11
CA GLY A 31 6.14 -38.10 11.66
C GLY A 31 5.39 -37.78 10.36
N ILE A 32 4.91 -36.54 10.23
CA ILE A 32 4.09 -36.09 9.08
C ILE A 32 4.94 -35.91 7.81
N GLU A 33 6.20 -35.47 7.92
CA GLU A 33 7.10 -35.37 6.75
C GLU A 33 7.45 -36.74 6.15
N LYS A 34 7.38 -37.83 6.92
CA LYS A 34 7.77 -39.17 6.46
C LYS A 34 6.69 -39.90 5.64
N ALA A 35 5.53 -39.30 5.42
CA ALA A 35 4.45 -39.88 4.63
C ALA A 35 4.49 -39.52 3.12
N GLN A 36 5.53 -38.84 2.64
CA GLN A 36 5.62 -38.40 1.24
C GLN A 36 6.01 -39.52 0.25
N CYS A 37 5.12 -39.78 -0.71
CA CYS A 37 5.39 -40.60 -1.89
C CYS A 37 6.27 -39.81 -2.89
N PRO A 38 7.34 -40.40 -3.45
CA PRO A 38 8.26 -39.67 -4.33
C PRO A 38 7.73 -39.65 -5.77
N THR A 39 6.71 -38.83 -6.03
CA THR A 39 6.36 -38.44 -7.40
C THR A 39 6.08 -36.95 -7.46
N ARG A 40 7.00 -36.24 -8.11
CA ARG A 40 6.95 -34.88 -8.68
C ARG A 40 5.55 -34.23 -8.72
N TRP A 41 5.10 -33.72 -7.58
CA TRP A 41 3.94 -32.86 -7.42
C TRP A 41 4.42 -31.65 -6.62
N ASN A 42 3.95 -30.45 -6.94
CA ASN A 42 4.22 -29.26 -6.12
C ASN A 42 3.91 -29.62 -4.66
N SER A 43 4.93 -29.66 -3.81
CA SER A 43 4.87 -30.21 -2.46
C SER A 43 4.10 -29.26 -1.55
N LYS A 44 2.76 -29.27 -1.66
CA LYS A 44 1.90 -28.61 -0.69
C LYS A 44 2.18 -29.26 0.67
N LYS A 45 2.36 -28.42 1.69
CA LYS A 45 2.58 -28.84 3.07
C LYS A 45 1.41 -28.35 3.91
N LEU A 46 1.10 -29.08 4.98
CA LEU A 46 0.24 -28.54 6.03
C LEU A 46 0.97 -27.35 6.67
N LEU A 47 0.22 -26.28 6.93
CA LEU A 47 0.71 -25.05 7.51
C LEU A 47 0.21 -24.96 8.95
N LEU A 48 1.06 -24.56 9.88
CA LEU A 48 0.65 -24.31 11.26
C LEU A 48 0.15 -22.87 11.40
N ASP A 49 -0.87 -22.70 12.23
CA ASP A 49 -1.31 -21.37 12.62
C ASP A 49 -0.22 -20.66 13.44
N CYS A 50 -0.09 -19.36 13.24
CA CYS A 50 0.92 -18.53 13.86
C CYS A 50 0.25 -17.24 14.33
N PRO A 51 0.04 -17.04 15.65
CA PRO A 51 -0.73 -15.91 16.18
C PRO A 51 -0.20 -14.52 15.77
N THR A 52 1.07 -14.43 15.38
CA THR A 52 1.72 -13.18 14.93
C THR A 52 1.60 -12.93 13.43
N ARG A 53 1.12 -13.91 12.63
CA ARG A 53 0.93 -13.80 11.18
C ARG A 53 -0.54 -13.70 10.84
N TRP A 54 -0.95 -12.57 10.26
CA TRP A 54 -2.38 -12.25 10.11
C TRP A 54 -3.17 -13.23 9.24
N ASN A 55 -2.52 -13.88 8.26
CA ASN A 55 -3.18 -14.81 7.33
C ASN A 55 -2.99 -16.29 7.69
N SER A 56 -2.23 -16.63 8.76
CA SER A 56 -1.84 -18.02 9.02
C SER A 56 -3.03 -18.95 9.26
N THR A 57 -4.06 -18.48 9.95
CA THR A 57 -5.23 -19.30 10.25
C THR A 57 -5.98 -19.68 8.98
N TYR A 58 -6.17 -18.72 8.07
CA TYR A 58 -6.76 -18.99 6.75
C TYR A 58 -5.91 -19.99 5.97
N LEU A 59 -4.59 -19.74 5.87
CA LEU A 59 -3.68 -20.61 5.13
C LEU A 59 -3.63 -22.03 5.70
N MET A 60 -3.65 -22.18 7.02
CA MET A 60 -3.76 -23.47 7.71
C MET A 60 -5.06 -24.18 7.34
N LEU A 61 -6.21 -23.51 7.45
CA LEU A 61 -7.51 -24.11 7.15
C LEU A 61 -7.64 -24.48 5.67
N ALA A 62 -7.23 -23.60 4.76
CA ALA A 62 -7.22 -23.86 3.33
C ALA A 62 -6.36 -25.09 2.99
N ALA A 63 -5.14 -25.18 3.55
CA ALA A 63 -4.29 -26.35 3.38
C ALA A 63 -4.92 -27.62 4.00
N ALA A 64 -5.46 -27.53 5.21
CA ALA A 64 -6.09 -28.66 5.89
C ALA A 64 -7.28 -29.21 5.11
N LEU A 65 -8.10 -28.35 4.49
CA LEU A 65 -9.23 -28.74 3.65
C LEU A 65 -8.78 -29.48 2.39
N GLU A 66 -7.68 -29.06 1.76
CA GLU A 66 -7.09 -29.80 0.63
C GLU A 66 -6.57 -31.19 1.04
N PHE A 67 -6.10 -31.32 2.29
CA PHE A 67 -5.58 -32.57 2.85
C PHE A 67 -6.61 -33.38 3.64
N LYS A 68 -7.91 -33.03 3.60
CA LYS A 68 -8.98 -33.66 4.39
C LYS A 68 -8.93 -35.20 4.39
N GLU A 69 -8.72 -35.80 3.22
CA GLU A 69 -8.66 -37.26 3.02
C GLU A 69 -7.37 -37.92 3.56
N VAL A 70 -6.36 -37.13 3.91
CA VAL A 70 -5.07 -37.62 4.44
C VAL A 70 -5.13 -37.86 5.95
N PHE A 71 -5.92 -37.08 6.70
CA PHE A 71 -5.99 -37.20 8.16
C PHE A 71 -6.41 -38.59 8.66
N PRO A 72 -7.43 -39.27 8.09
CA PRO A 72 -7.76 -40.64 8.49
C PRO A 72 -6.63 -41.64 8.23
N ARG A 73 -5.94 -41.51 7.09
CA ARG A 73 -4.80 -42.36 6.73
C ARG A 73 -3.59 -42.12 7.63
N TYR A 74 -3.43 -40.90 8.14
CA TYR A 74 -2.40 -40.57 9.10
C TYR A 74 -2.68 -41.25 10.45
N GLN A 75 -3.93 -41.29 10.90
CA GLN A 75 -4.34 -41.99 12.12
C GLN A 75 -4.03 -43.50 12.08
N GLU A 76 -4.17 -44.13 10.92
CA GLU A 76 -3.81 -45.55 10.74
C GLU A 76 -2.31 -45.81 10.92
N ARG A 77 -1.46 -44.81 10.68
CA ARG A 77 0.00 -44.92 10.72
C ARG A 77 0.61 -44.48 12.04
N ASP A 78 0.00 -43.50 12.69
CA ASP A 78 0.49 -42.89 13.92
C ASP A 78 -0.53 -43.07 15.04
N SER A 79 -0.25 -44.00 15.95
CA SER A 79 -1.09 -44.26 17.12
C SER A 79 -1.16 -43.09 18.11
N GLY A 80 -0.26 -42.10 18.00
CA GLY A 80 -0.28 -40.87 18.80
C GLY A 80 -1.32 -39.85 18.32
N TYR A 81 -1.86 -40.02 17.10
CA TYR A 81 -2.85 -39.11 16.55
C TYR A 81 -4.27 -39.42 17.06
N THR A 82 -4.60 -38.82 18.20
CA THR A 82 -5.84 -39.11 18.95
C THR A 82 -7.05 -38.27 18.54
N TYR A 83 -6.84 -37.13 17.86
CA TYR A 83 -7.91 -36.19 17.51
C TYR A 83 -8.10 -36.09 16.00
N LEU A 84 -8.96 -36.95 15.45
CA LEU A 84 -9.40 -36.88 14.06
C LEU A 84 -10.63 -35.95 13.95
N PRO A 85 -10.58 -34.85 13.16
CA PRO A 85 -11.74 -34.00 12.94
C PRO A 85 -12.89 -34.79 12.33
N ASN A 86 -14.09 -34.63 12.91
CA ASN A 86 -15.29 -35.28 12.41
C ASN A 86 -15.94 -34.46 11.27
N SER A 87 -17.03 -34.97 10.70
CA SER A 87 -17.72 -34.29 9.59
C SER A 87 -18.21 -32.88 9.94
N GLU A 88 -18.68 -32.65 11.17
CA GLU A 88 -19.13 -31.34 11.64
C GLU A 88 -17.95 -30.37 11.80
N ASP A 89 -16.79 -30.85 12.26
CA ASP A 89 -15.57 -30.04 12.36
C ASP A 89 -15.10 -29.57 10.98
N TRP A 90 -15.15 -30.46 9.98
CA TRP A 90 -14.82 -30.10 8.60
C TRP A 90 -15.79 -29.11 7.98
N GLU A 91 -17.08 -29.25 8.25
CA GLU A 91 -18.09 -28.28 7.80
C GLU A 91 -17.84 -26.90 8.42
N LYS A 92 -17.56 -26.84 9.73
CA LYS A 92 -17.19 -25.60 10.41
C LYS A 92 -15.90 -25.01 9.83
N ALA A 93 -14.89 -25.83 9.59
CA ALA A 93 -13.62 -25.39 9.01
C ALA A 93 -13.82 -24.77 7.62
N GLU A 94 -14.67 -25.37 6.77
CA GLU A 94 -14.99 -24.83 5.45
C GLU A 94 -15.69 -23.47 5.55
N ILE A 95 -16.69 -23.33 6.42
CA ILE A 95 -17.42 -22.07 6.61
C ILE A 95 -16.49 -20.96 7.16
N VAL A 96 -15.64 -21.28 8.14
CA VAL A 96 -14.67 -20.34 8.70
C VAL A 96 -13.61 -19.96 7.65
N CYS A 97 -13.14 -20.92 6.87
CA CYS A 97 -12.16 -20.67 5.80
C CYS A 97 -12.72 -19.69 4.75
N GLN A 98 -13.96 -19.90 4.30
CA GLN A 98 -14.64 -18.99 3.37
C GLN A 98 -14.82 -17.57 3.96
N PHE A 99 -15.13 -17.47 5.25
CA PHE A 99 -15.23 -16.16 5.90
C PHE A 99 -13.87 -15.44 5.96
N LEU A 100 -12.81 -16.17 6.28
CA LEU A 100 -11.46 -15.61 6.36
C LEU A 100 -10.81 -15.31 5.00
N GLU A 101 -11.27 -15.95 3.93
CA GLU A 101 -10.75 -15.80 2.56
C GLU A 101 -10.73 -14.33 2.11
N VAL A 102 -11.81 -13.60 2.36
CA VAL A 102 -11.90 -12.18 1.97
C VAL A 102 -10.81 -11.35 2.63
N PHE A 103 -10.49 -11.61 3.91
CA PHE A 103 -9.43 -10.89 4.62
C PHE A 103 -8.05 -11.23 4.07
N ASN A 104 -7.83 -12.49 3.69
CA ASN A 104 -6.59 -12.91 3.04
C ASN A 104 -6.44 -12.25 1.66
N GLU A 105 -7.50 -12.21 0.84
CA GLU A 105 -7.52 -11.51 -0.44
C GLU A 105 -7.22 -10.02 -0.29
N VAL A 106 -7.95 -9.33 0.60
CA VAL A 106 -7.73 -7.91 0.90
C VAL A 106 -6.29 -7.67 1.33
N THR A 107 -5.77 -8.50 2.24
CA THR A 107 -4.38 -8.41 2.70
C THR A 107 -3.40 -8.54 1.54
N ASN A 108 -3.60 -9.49 0.63
CA ASN A 108 -2.74 -9.64 -0.55
C ASN A 108 -2.81 -8.42 -1.48
N ILE A 109 -4.01 -7.85 -1.67
CA ILE A 109 -4.21 -6.65 -2.50
C ILE A 109 -3.46 -5.45 -1.91
N VAL A 110 -3.63 -5.15 -0.62
CA VAL A 110 -3.00 -3.99 0.02
C VAL A 110 -1.51 -4.20 0.36
N SER A 111 -1.04 -5.45 0.33
CA SER A 111 0.38 -5.81 0.49
C SER A 111 1.16 -5.84 -0.82
N GLY A 112 0.51 -5.50 -1.94
CA GLY A 112 1.15 -5.36 -3.24
C GLY A 112 2.29 -4.35 -3.23
N SER A 113 3.31 -4.60 -4.04
CA SER A 113 4.45 -3.68 -4.23
C SER A 113 4.74 -3.35 -5.70
N GLU A 114 4.07 -4.03 -6.63
CA GLU A 114 4.21 -3.81 -8.08
C GLU A 114 3.19 -2.78 -8.63
N TYR A 115 2.27 -2.28 -7.80
CA TYR A 115 1.23 -1.33 -8.19
C TYR A 115 0.90 -0.37 -7.03
N PRO A 116 0.31 0.80 -7.31
CA PRO A 116 -0.17 1.73 -6.28
C PRO A 116 -1.23 1.07 -5.42
N THR A 117 -0.96 0.96 -4.12
CA THR A 117 -1.92 0.35 -3.19
C THR A 117 -2.88 1.39 -2.60
N SER A 118 -2.42 2.64 -2.37
CA SER A 118 -3.16 3.63 -1.57
C SER A 118 -4.55 3.99 -2.12
N ASN A 119 -4.73 4.04 -3.44
CA ASN A 119 -6.04 4.25 -4.06
C ASN A 119 -7.01 3.06 -3.87
N LEU A 120 -6.49 1.86 -3.61
CA LEU A 120 -7.29 0.65 -3.39
C LEU A 120 -7.71 0.49 -1.92
N PHE A 121 -7.10 1.25 -0.99
CA PHE A 121 -7.38 1.09 0.43
C PHE A 121 -8.88 1.16 0.76
N LEU A 122 -9.54 2.22 0.28
CA LEU A 122 -10.90 2.53 0.70
C LEU A 122 -11.91 1.51 0.16
N THR A 123 -11.72 1.01 -1.07
CA THR A 123 -12.56 -0.05 -1.64
C THR A 123 -12.43 -1.34 -0.85
N GLU A 124 -11.19 -1.74 -0.51
CA GLU A 124 -10.95 -2.98 0.22
C GLU A 124 -11.42 -2.90 1.68
N ILE A 125 -11.26 -1.76 2.35
CA ILE A 125 -11.77 -1.57 3.72
C ILE A 125 -13.29 -1.56 3.75
N TRP A 126 -13.94 -0.95 2.76
CA TRP A 126 -15.38 -1.04 2.62
C TRP A 126 -15.84 -2.49 2.42
N ARG A 127 -15.17 -3.26 1.55
CA ARG A 127 -15.43 -4.70 1.34
C ARG A 127 -15.31 -5.50 2.65
N VAL A 128 -14.30 -5.23 3.46
CA VAL A 128 -14.15 -5.83 4.79
C VAL A 128 -15.35 -5.49 5.68
N LYS A 129 -15.77 -4.22 5.71
CA LYS A 129 -16.90 -3.77 6.52
C LYS A 129 -18.21 -4.42 6.09
N GLU A 130 -18.46 -4.53 4.80
CA GLU A 130 -19.63 -5.19 4.22
C GLU A 130 -19.72 -6.65 4.69
N ILE A 131 -18.63 -7.41 4.55
CA ILE A 131 -18.58 -8.82 4.97
C ILE A 131 -18.74 -8.98 6.47
N LEU A 132 -18.16 -8.08 7.28
CA LEU A 132 -18.39 -8.10 8.73
C LEU A 132 -19.86 -7.84 9.07
N ASN A 133 -20.50 -6.87 8.41
CA ASN A 133 -21.92 -6.57 8.62
C ASN A 133 -22.82 -7.75 8.25
N ASP A 134 -22.54 -8.44 7.13
CA ASP A 134 -23.23 -9.68 6.74
C ASP A 134 -23.07 -10.77 7.82
N LYS A 135 -21.85 -11.01 8.30
CA LYS A 135 -21.59 -12.05 9.31
C LYS A 135 -22.08 -11.71 10.72
N LEU A 136 -22.34 -10.44 11.03
CA LEU A 136 -22.95 -10.05 12.30
C LEU A 136 -24.39 -10.55 12.47
N VAL A 137 -25.11 -10.78 11.37
CA VAL A 137 -26.49 -11.28 11.39
C VAL A 137 -26.60 -12.80 11.11
N ASP A 138 -25.48 -13.48 10.89
CA ASP A 138 -25.42 -14.90 10.53
C ASP A 138 -26.19 -15.82 11.50
N GLU A 139 -26.92 -16.80 10.97
CA GLU A 139 -27.70 -17.76 11.75
C GLU A 139 -26.83 -18.63 12.68
N ARG A 140 -25.58 -18.90 12.27
CA ARG A 140 -24.63 -19.74 13.01
C ARG A 140 -24.02 -18.94 14.18
N PRO A 141 -24.25 -19.36 15.44
CA PRO A 141 -23.80 -18.59 16.60
C PRO A 141 -22.29 -18.36 16.68
N TYR A 142 -21.49 -19.33 16.20
CA TYR A 142 -20.03 -19.24 16.23
C TYR A 142 -19.48 -18.23 15.21
N ILE A 143 -20.07 -18.14 14.00
CA ILE A 143 -19.73 -17.12 13.00
C ILE A 143 -20.11 -15.73 13.51
N LYS A 144 -21.33 -15.58 14.02
CA LYS A 144 -21.80 -14.33 14.62
C LYS A 144 -20.90 -13.85 15.77
N ALA A 145 -20.44 -14.76 16.62
CA ALA A 145 -19.51 -14.45 17.70
C ALA A 145 -18.13 -14.02 17.20
N MET A 146 -17.63 -14.68 16.14
CA MET A 146 -16.37 -14.33 15.49
C MET A 146 -16.45 -12.95 14.81
N ALA A 147 -17.49 -12.71 14.02
CA ALA A 147 -17.75 -11.43 13.35
C ALA A 147 -17.88 -10.29 14.35
N ARG A 148 -18.50 -10.51 15.51
CA ARG A 148 -18.58 -9.51 16.59
C ARG A 148 -17.20 -9.08 17.08
N LYS A 149 -16.34 -10.04 17.43
CA LYS A 149 -14.98 -9.75 17.90
C LYS A 149 -14.13 -9.06 16.83
N MET A 150 -14.28 -9.47 15.57
CA MET A 150 -13.57 -8.85 14.45
C MET A 150 -14.08 -7.44 14.18
N ASN A 151 -15.39 -7.21 14.25
CA ASN A 151 -15.97 -5.88 14.09
C ASN A 151 -15.58 -4.95 15.24
N GLU A 152 -15.49 -5.42 16.49
CA GLU A 152 -14.94 -4.63 17.60
C GLU A 152 -13.51 -4.15 17.31
N LYS A 153 -12.67 -4.98 16.67
CA LYS A 153 -11.34 -4.57 16.22
C LYS A 153 -11.41 -3.60 15.06
N PHE A 154 -12.29 -3.84 14.09
CA PHE A 154 -12.52 -2.93 12.97
C PHE A 154 -12.86 -1.54 13.49
N GLU A 155 -13.89 -1.39 14.33
CA GLU A 155 -14.29 -0.09 14.89
C GLU A 155 -13.16 0.57 15.69
N LYS A 156 -12.39 -0.22 16.45
CA LYS A 156 -11.25 0.29 17.22
C LYS A 156 -10.17 0.92 16.34
N TYR A 157 -9.83 0.28 15.22
CA TYR A 157 -8.74 0.73 14.34
C TYR A 157 -9.20 1.69 13.26
N TRP A 158 -10.44 1.52 12.77
CA TRP A 158 -11.05 2.39 11.80
C TRP A 158 -11.36 3.76 12.40
N GLY A 159 -11.90 3.80 13.63
CA GLY A 159 -11.99 4.97 14.52
C GLY A 159 -12.35 6.32 13.88
N GLU A 160 -11.38 6.96 13.24
CA GLU A 160 -11.52 8.22 12.51
C GLU A 160 -11.19 8.04 11.03
N CYS A 161 -11.87 8.81 10.18
CA CYS A 161 -11.64 8.84 8.74
C CYS A 161 -10.14 9.07 8.41
N ASN A 162 -9.51 8.10 7.73
CA ASN A 162 -8.17 8.28 7.20
C ASN A 162 -8.23 9.17 5.94
N LEU A 163 -8.14 10.48 6.15
CA LEU A 163 -8.24 11.50 5.11
C LEU A 163 -7.24 11.28 3.96
N LEU A 164 -6.01 10.87 4.28
CA LEU A 164 -4.99 10.67 3.26
C LEU A 164 -5.34 9.50 2.33
N MET A 165 -5.83 8.39 2.91
CA MET A 165 -6.24 7.23 2.11
C MET A 165 -7.51 7.52 1.31
N ALA A 166 -8.47 8.27 1.88
CA ALA A 166 -9.64 8.72 1.15
C ALA A 166 -9.25 9.62 -0.04
N ILE A 167 -8.30 10.54 0.16
CA ILE A 167 -7.75 11.39 -0.90
C ILE A 167 -7.07 10.54 -1.98
N ALA A 168 -6.30 9.51 -1.60
CA ALA A 168 -5.71 8.58 -2.58
C ALA A 168 -6.77 7.91 -3.45
N GLY A 169 -7.90 7.48 -2.85
CA GLY A 169 -9.05 6.97 -3.59
C GLY A 169 -9.69 8.00 -4.53
N VAL A 170 -9.79 9.27 -4.11
CA VAL A 170 -10.29 10.37 -4.98
C VAL A 170 -9.35 10.64 -6.16
N LEU A 171 -8.06 10.40 -6.01
CA LEU A 171 -7.07 10.54 -7.07
C LEU A 171 -7.07 9.34 -8.03
N ASP A 172 -7.89 8.31 -7.80
CA ASP A 172 -8.21 7.33 -8.85
C ASP A 172 -9.25 7.93 -9.82
N PRO A 173 -8.90 8.13 -11.10
CA PRO A 173 -9.78 8.76 -12.07
C PRO A 173 -11.05 7.95 -12.35
N ARG A 174 -11.06 6.64 -12.02
CA ARG A 174 -12.24 5.77 -12.16
C ARG A 174 -13.34 6.07 -11.14
N TYR A 175 -12.98 6.64 -10.00
CA TYR A 175 -13.93 6.77 -8.89
C TYR A 175 -14.09 8.19 -8.36
N LYS A 176 -13.01 8.98 -8.25
CA LYS A 176 -13.06 10.37 -7.76
C LYS A 176 -13.81 10.48 -6.41
N MET A 177 -14.54 11.58 -6.19
CA MET A 177 -15.36 11.79 -4.99
C MET A 177 -16.50 10.77 -4.84
N VAL A 178 -16.95 10.15 -5.93
CA VAL A 178 -18.05 9.17 -5.91
C VAL A 178 -17.69 7.99 -5.00
N LEU A 179 -16.42 7.58 -4.97
CA LEU A 179 -15.96 6.53 -4.07
C LEU A 179 -16.21 6.87 -2.60
N VAL A 180 -15.82 8.09 -2.21
CA VAL A 180 -15.90 8.56 -0.83
C VAL A 180 -17.36 8.72 -0.42
N GLU A 181 -18.18 9.28 -1.31
CA GLU A 181 -19.63 9.43 -1.10
C GLU A 181 -20.30 8.07 -0.88
N TYR A 182 -19.95 7.07 -1.70
CA TYR A 182 -20.48 5.72 -1.57
C TYR A 182 -19.98 5.03 -0.30
N CYS A 183 -18.65 4.83 -0.15
CA CYS A 183 -18.09 4.05 0.94
C CYS A 183 -18.40 4.66 2.31
N PHE A 184 -18.40 6.00 2.46
CA PHE A 184 -18.69 6.60 3.77
C PHE A 184 -20.16 6.53 4.14
N SER A 185 -21.07 6.50 3.16
CA SER A 185 -22.50 6.28 3.43
C SER A 185 -22.79 4.86 3.93
N GLU A 186 -21.98 3.89 3.50
CA GLU A 186 -22.08 2.49 3.93
C GLU A 186 -21.37 2.21 5.26
N ILE A 187 -20.25 2.91 5.53
CA ILE A 187 -19.44 2.69 6.73
C ILE A 187 -19.96 3.50 7.93
N TYR A 188 -20.38 4.75 7.71
CA TYR A 188 -20.76 5.67 8.78
C TYR A 188 -22.27 5.96 8.79
N PRO A 189 -22.85 6.31 9.95
CA PRO A 189 -24.19 6.89 10.00
C PRO A 189 -24.28 8.18 9.17
N GLU A 190 -25.45 8.46 8.60
CA GLU A 190 -25.69 9.57 7.63
C GLU A 190 -25.07 10.93 8.03
N GLY A 191 -25.25 11.35 9.29
CA GLY A 191 -24.72 12.63 9.77
C GLY A 191 -23.18 12.67 9.90
N GLU A 192 -22.57 11.52 10.18
CA GLU A 192 -21.11 11.38 10.25
C GLU A 192 -20.50 11.19 8.86
N ALA A 193 -21.15 10.40 7.99
CA ALA A 193 -20.78 10.24 6.59
C ALA A 193 -20.64 11.61 5.90
N THR A 194 -21.67 12.45 6.02
CA THR A 194 -21.68 13.80 5.43
C THR A 194 -20.54 14.67 5.96
N ARG A 195 -20.25 14.61 7.27
CA ARG A 195 -19.15 15.35 7.88
C ARG A 195 -17.78 14.88 7.35
N ASN A 196 -17.59 13.57 7.25
CA ASN A 196 -16.35 12.96 6.78
C ASN A 196 -16.13 13.23 5.29
N ILE A 197 -17.17 13.16 4.44
CA ILE A 197 -17.10 13.52 3.01
C ILE A 197 -16.65 14.97 2.84
N ASN A 198 -17.24 15.90 3.61
CA ASN A 198 -16.83 17.31 3.59
C ASN A 198 -15.40 17.50 4.06
N SER A 199 -14.98 16.78 5.11
CA SER A 199 -13.61 16.84 5.63
C SER A 199 -12.58 16.36 4.59
N VAL A 200 -12.88 15.28 3.85
CA VAL A 200 -12.04 14.80 2.74
C VAL A 200 -11.93 15.85 1.65
N ARG A 201 -13.05 16.45 1.24
CA ARG A 201 -13.07 17.51 0.22
C ARG A 201 -12.24 18.71 0.66
N GLU A 202 -12.42 19.20 1.88
CA GLU A 202 -11.64 20.32 2.42
C GLU A 202 -10.15 20.01 2.49
N ALA A 203 -9.78 18.81 2.96
CA ALA A 203 -8.39 18.37 3.02
C ALA A 203 -7.75 18.27 1.63
N LEU A 204 -8.48 17.72 0.64
CA LEU A 204 -8.04 17.63 -0.75
C LEU A 204 -7.71 19.03 -1.32
N TYR A 205 -8.62 19.99 -1.15
CA TYR A 205 -8.40 21.37 -1.59
C TYR A 205 -7.26 22.05 -0.83
N LYS A 206 -7.09 21.76 0.46
CA LYS A 206 -6.00 22.32 1.26
C LYS A 206 -4.64 21.84 0.75
N ILE A 207 -4.47 20.53 0.55
CA ILE A 207 -3.22 19.97 0.02
C ILE A 207 -2.96 20.52 -1.38
N PHE A 208 -3.97 20.54 -2.26
CA PHE A 208 -3.80 21.08 -3.60
C PHE A 208 -3.33 22.54 -3.62
N LYS A 209 -3.85 23.39 -2.72
CA LYS A 209 -3.40 24.79 -2.58
C LYS A 209 -1.92 24.89 -2.24
N GLU A 210 -1.40 24.00 -1.39
CA GLU A 210 0.02 23.96 -1.04
C GLU A 210 0.88 23.59 -2.26
N TYR A 211 0.47 22.60 -3.05
CA TYR A 211 1.14 22.26 -4.31
C TYR A 211 1.10 23.40 -5.33
N ALA A 212 -0.02 24.10 -5.44
CA ALA A 212 -0.17 25.23 -6.34
C ALA A 212 0.70 26.44 -5.94
N ALA A 213 0.81 26.72 -4.64
CA ALA A 213 1.70 27.74 -4.11
C ALA A 213 3.18 27.41 -4.41
N ASN A 214 3.60 26.17 -4.14
CA ASN A 214 4.95 25.69 -4.43
C ASN A 214 5.29 25.78 -5.92
N HIS A 215 4.35 25.39 -6.79
CA HIS A 215 4.53 25.48 -8.24
C HIS A 215 4.81 26.92 -8.71
N THR A 216 4.07 27.90 -8.16
CA THR A 216 4.22 29.32 -8.48
C THR A 216 5.58 29.88 -8.06
N LEU A 217 6.09 29.46 -6.89
CA LEU A 217 7.42 29.84 -6.40
C LEU A 217 8.55 29.31 -7.31
N THR A 218 8.45 28.06 -7.77
CA THR A 218 9.41 27.49 -8.74
C THR A 218 9.40 28.21 -10.08
N LEU A 219 8.23 28.64 -10.58
CA LEU A 219 8.16 29.43 -11.82
C LEU A 219 8.82 30.79 -11.64
N SER A 220 8.59 31.44 -10.51
CA SER A 220 9.11 32.79 -10.22
C SER A 220 10.63 32.79 -10.04
N SER A 221 11.20 31.71 -9.49
CA SER A 221 12.65 31.54 -9.31
C SER A 221 13.40 31.24 -10.61
N ASN A 222 12.72 30.72 -11.63
CA ASN A 222 13.30 30.40 -12.94
C ASN A 222 13.27 31.58 -13.93
N VAL A 223 12.69 32.72 -13.56
CA VAL A 223 12.77 33.95 -14.36
C VAL A 223 14.05 34.69 -13.98
N VAL A 224 15.10 34.52 -14.79
CA VAL A 224 16.30 35.37 -14.72
C VAL A 224 15.84 36.83 -14.78
N PRO A 225 16.19 37.69 -13.81
CA PRO A 225 15.83 39.09 -13.88
C PRO A 225 16.64 39.72 -15.02
N SER A 226 15.99 39.94 -16.17
CA SER A 226 16.47 40.90 -17.15
C SER A 226 16.49 42.26 -16.46
N THR A 227 17.66 42.62 -15.94
CA THR A 227 17.89 43.87 -15.24
C THR A 227 17.69 44.99 -16.25
N ALA A 228 16.58 45.71 -16.12
CA ALA A 228 16.43 47.02 -16.73
C ALA A 228 17.34 47.98 -15.97
N GLN A 229 18.60 48.09 -16.40
CA GLN A 229 19.44 49.22 -16.04
C GLN A 229 19.30 50.28 -17.12
N ASP A 230 18.52 51.28 -16.77
CA ASP A 230 18.51 52.60 -17.35
C ASP A 230 19.87 53.25 -17.01
N THR A 231 20.76 53.40 -18.00
CA THR A 231 21.90 54.33 -17.89
C THR A 231 22.33 54.82 -19.27
N GLN A 232 22.02 56.08 -19.55
CA GLN A 232 22.71 56.87 -20.57
C GLN A 232 24.19 56.99 -20.22
N HIS A 233 25.07 56.39 -21.02
CA HIS A 233 26.31 57.05 -21.41
C HIS A 233 26.91 56.44 -22.68
N CYS A 234 27.20 57.30 -23.63
CA CYS A 234 27.96 57.01 -24.84
C CYS A 234 29.46 56.88 -24.52
N VAL A 235 30.12 55.89 -25.10
CA VAL A 235 31.48 55.99 -25.67
C VAL A 235 31.67 54.89 -26.70
N SER A 236 32.09 55.32 -27.89
CA SER A 236 32.34 54.51 -29.08
C SER A 236 33.56 53.60 -28.93
N SER A 237 33.49 52.40 -29.49
CA SER A 237 34.62 51.78 -30.20
C SER A 237 34.08 50.83 -31.26
N SER A 238 34.29 51.23 -32.51
CA SER A 238 33.84 50.55 -33.72
C SER A 238 34.69 49.33 -34.03
N SER A 239 34.05 48.25 -34.44
CA SER A 239 34.57 47.38 -35.50
C SER A 239 33.38 46.91 -36.33
N ASN A 240 33.15 47.61 -37.43
CA ASN A 240 32.19 47.22 -38.45
C ASN A 240 32.69 45.97 -39.15
N ASN A 241 31.78 45.01 -39.38
CA ASN A 241 31.67 44.42 -40.71
C ASN A 241 30.19 44.27 -41.12
N SER A 242 29.95 44.80 -42.30
CA SER A 242 28.74 44.96 -43.09
C SER A 242 27.75 43.78 -43.12
N SER A 243 26.46 44.08 -42.90
CA SER A 243 25.51 44.32 -44.01
C SER A 243 24.12 44.64 -43.44
N SER A 244 23.68 45.90 -43.55
CA SER A 244 22.29 46.26 -43.27
C SER A 244 21.40 45.81 -44.42
N PHE A 245 20.58 44.78 -44.21
CA PHE A 245 19.17 44.80 -44.62
C PHE A 245 18.44 43.59 -44.03
N GLY A 246 17.92 43.78 -42.83
CA GLY A 246 17.13 42.79 -42.14
C GLY A 246 16.76 43.35 -40.78
N ARG A 247 15.71 44.18 -40.72
CA ARG A 247 14.93 44.22 -39.47
C ARG A 247 14.69 42.76 -39.16
N SER A 248 15.20 42.26 -38.03
CA SER A 248 14.75 40.97 -37.50
C SER A 248 13.27 41.17 -37.19
N VAL A 249 12.44 40.97 -38.21
CA VAL A 249 11.00 41.05 -38.10
C VAL A 249 10.69 39.84 -37.25
N ALA A 250 10.44 40.08 -35.96
CA ALA A 250 9.95 39.05 -35.06
C ALA A 250 8.90 38.24 -35.82
N SER A 251 9.15 36.94 -35.98
CA SER A 251 8.32 36.11 -36.84
C SER A 251 6.87 36.20 -36.39
N GLY A 252 5.94 35.90 -37.30
CA GLY A 252 4.51 35.82 -36.93
C GLY A 252 4.30 34.96 -35.69
N LYS A 253 5.06 33.86 -35.56
CA LYS A 253 5.07 33.00 -34.37
C LYS A 253 5.53 33.74 -33.10
N SER A 254 6.66 34.45 -33.12
CA SER A 254 7.16 35.18 -31.93
C SER A 254 6.22 36.32 -31.50
N ARG A 255 5.62 37.03 -32.47
CA ARG A 255 4.61 38.07 -32.19
C ARG A 255 3.33 37.48 -31.62
N PHE A 256 2.87 36.36 -32.18
CA PHE A 256 1.71 35.64 -31.69
C PHE A 256 1.97 35.05 -30.30
N GLU A 257 3.12 34.42 -30.05
CA GLU A 257 3.54 33.94 -28.72
C GLU A 257 3.57 35.08 -27.68
N SER A 258 4.07 36.26 -28.07
CA SER A 258 4.07 37.44 -27.19
C SER A 258 2.67 38.00 -26.95
N PHE A 259 1.76 37.89 -27.93
CA PHE A 259 0.36 38.28 -27.79
C PHE A 259 -0.40 37.28 -26.92
N VAL A 260 -0.25 35.98 -27.16
CA VAL A 260 -0.81 34.90 -26.34
C VAL A 260 -0.34 35.04 -24.91
N LYS A 261 0.96 35.25 -24.65
CA LYS A 261 1.45 35.53 -23.29
C LYS A 261 0.84 36.76 -22.60
N ARG A 262 0.24 37.71 -23.33
CA ARG A 262 -0.46 38.87 -22.76
C ARG A 262 -1.97 38.67 -22.60
N VAL A 263 -2.55 37.77 -23.40
CA VAL A 263 -4.00 37.47 -23.36
C VAL A 263 -4.27 36.29 -22.42
N ASP A 264 -3.40 35.30 -22.42
CA ASP A 264 -3.45 34.06 -21.62
C ASP A 264 -2.88 34.24 -20.20
N THR A 265 -2.45 35.46 -19.84
CA THR A 265 -2.18 35.86 -18.44
C THR A 265 -3.44 35.99 -17.59
N ILE A 266 -4.63 35.78 -18.18
CA ILE A 266 -5.85 35.57 -17.41
C ILE A 266 -5.68 34.22 -16.72
N GLN A 267 -5.47 34.24 -15.41
CA GLN A 267 -5.42 33.03 -14.59
C GLN A 267 -6.65 32.16 -14.91
N PRO A 268 -6.48 30.84 -15.09
CA PRO A 268 -7.60 29.97 -15.40
C PRO A 268 -8.68 30.12 -14.33
N VAL A 269 -9.93 30.25 -14.76
CA VAL A 269 -11.10 30.46 -13.87
C VAL A 269 -11.30 29.27 -12.92
N LYS A 270 -10.83 28.08 -13.33
CA LYS A 270 -10.90 26.83 -12.57
C LYS A 270 -9.50 26.26 -12.37
N SER A 271 -9.27 25.66 -11.21
CA SER A 271 -8.02 24.95 -10.94
C SER A 271 -8.00 23.55 -11.59
N ASP A 272 -6.81 22.94 -11.73
CA ASP A 272 -6.67 21.56 -12.19
C ASP A 272 -7.57 20.60 -11.42
N LEU A 273 -7.69 20.80 -10.10
CA LEU A 273 -8.54 20.01 -9.23
C LEU A 273 -10.02 20.17 -9.55
N ASP A 274 -10.49 21.40 -9.76
CA ASP A 274 -11.90 21.65 -10.12
C ASP A 274 -12.25 20.97 -11.45
N VAL A 275 -11.38 21.13 -12.47
CA VAL A 275 -11.57 20.49 -13.78
C VAL A 275 -11.61 18.98 -13.64
N TYR A 276 -10.69 18.40 -12.86
CA TYR A 276 -10.67 16.95 -12.62
C TYR A 276 -11.93 16.44 -11.95
N LEU A 277 -12.45 17.14 -10.92
CA LEU A 277 -13.64 16.71 -10.19
C LEU A 277 -14.93 16.90 -10.98
N GLU A 278 -15.00 17.92 -11.85
CA GLU A 278 -16.17 18.17 -12.71
C GLU A 278 -16.26 17.24 -13.92
N GLU A 279 -15.12 16.75 -14.41
CA GLU A 279 -15.11 15.76 -15.48
C GLU A 279 -15.73 14.44 -15.03
N GLY A 280 -16.39 13.74 -15.96
CA GLY A 280 -16.89 12.39 -15.70
C GLY A 280 -15.79 11.43 -15.22
N VAL A 281 -16.17 10.41 -14.49
CA VAL A 281 -15.25 9.32 -14.11
C VAL A 281 -14.68 8.63 -15.35
N TYR A 282 -13.45 8.17 -15.25
CA TYR A 282 -12.82 7.39 -16.30
C TYR A 282 -13.43 5.99 -16.33
N ILE A 283 -14.07 5.63 -17.44
CA ILE A 283 -14.63 4.30 -17.64
C ILE A 283 -13.62 3.49 -18.45
N CYS A 284 -13.09 2.44 -17.83
CA CYS A 284 -12.25 1.47 -18.53
C CYS A 284 -13.06 0.73 -19.60
N GLY A 285 -12.44 0.42 -20.74
CA GLY A 285 -13.03 -0.51 -21.71
C GLY A 285 -13.20 -1.90 -21.11
N ASP A 286 -14.08 -2.71 -21.71
CA ASP A 286 -14.39 -4.07 -21.24
C ASP A 286 -13.12 -4.89 -20.97
N GLY A 287 -12.97 -5.38 -19.74
CA GLY A 287 -11.83 -6.21 -19.30
C GLY A 287 -10.52 -5.45 -19.00
N ALA A 288 -10.46 -4.13 -19.15
CA ALA A 288 -9.25 -3.34 -18.87
C ALA A 288 -9.14 -2.84 -17.42
N ASN A 289 -10.19 -3.00 -16.62
CA ASN A 289 -10.25 -2.47 -15.25
C ASN A 289 -9.21 -3.11 -14.31
N ASP A 290 -8.97 -4.42 -14.47
CA ASP A 290 -8.05 -5.19 -13.62
C ASP A 290 -6.57 -4.86 -13.90
N ASN A 291 -6.29 -4.27 -15.07
CA ASN A 291 -4.95 -3.86 -15.50
C ASN A 291 -4.76 -2.34 -15.50
N PHE A 292 -5.66 -1.59 -14.85
CA PHE A 292 -5.58 -0.13 -14.82
C PHE A 292 -4.47 0.35 -13.86
N ASP A 293 -3.56 1.18 -14.37
CA ASP A 293 -2.52 1.84 -13.57
C ASP A 293 -2.84 3.33 -13.40
N ALA A 294 -3.18 3.71 -12.17
CA ALA A 294 -3.49 5.09 -11.82
C ALA A 294 -2.29 6.03 -12.00
N LEU A 295 -1.07 5.60 -11.67
CA LEU A 295 0.14 6.42 -11.83
C LEU A 295 0.47 6.64 -13.31
N GLU A 296 0.34 5.61 -14.15
CA GLU A 296 0.55 5.77 -15.59
C GLU A 296 -0.53 6.69 -16.20
N TRP A 297 -1.78 6.61 -15.74
CA TRP A 297 -2.83 7.54 -16.16
C TRP A 297 -2.48 9.00 -15.82
N TRP A 298 -2.02 9.27 -14.59
CA TRP A 298 -1.60 10.62 -14.19
C TRP A 298 -0.40 11.12 -14.97
N LYS A 299 0.55 10.22 -15.27
CA LYS A 299 1.71 10.52 -16.10
C LYS A 299 1.32 10.87 -17.53
N VAL A 300 0.36 10.18 -18.14
CA VAL A 300 -0.14 10.52 -19.48
C VAL A 300 -0.90 11.87 -19.47
N ASN A 301 -1.67 12.13 -18.41
CA ASN A 301 -2.51 13.34 -18.29
C ASN A 301 -1.80 14.54 -17.63
N ASN A 302 -0.48 14.46 -17.40
CA ASN A 302 0.27 15.50 -16.69
C ASN A 302 0.20 16.88 -17.35
N LEU A 303 0.10 16.94 -18.68
CA LEU A 303 0.04 18.21 -19.41
C LEU A 303 -1.27 18.95 -19.17
N LYS A 304 -2.36 18.20 -18.95
CA LYS A 304 -3.68 18.72 -18.65
C LYS A 304 -3.82 19.09 -17.17
N PHE A 305 -3.29 18.25 -16.29
CA PHE A 305 -3.38 18.39 -14.84
C PHE A 305 -1.99 18.56 -14.22
N ARG A 306 -1.30 19.67 -14.51
CA ARG A 306 0.13 19.85 -14.22
C ARG A 306 0.47 19.84 -12.74
N ILE A 307 -0.36 20.45 -11.90
CA ILE A 307 -0.15 20.53 -10.46
C ILE A 307 -0.73 19.29 -9.79
N LEU A 308 -1.94 18.90 -10.21
CA LEU A 308 -2.66 17.78 -9.62
C LEU A 308 -1.97 16.43 -9.90
N SER A 309 -1.39 16.22 -11.09
CA SER A 309 -0.62 15.00 -11.40
C SER A 309 0.60 14.80 -10.52
N LYS A 310 1.26 15.88 -10.08
CA LYS A 310 2.37 15.80 -9.12
C LYS A 310 1.88 15.38 -7.75
N MET A 311 0.82 16.02 -7.27
CA MET A 311 0.17 15.65 -6.01
C MET A 311 -0.30 14.19 -6.02
N ALA A 312 -0.90 13.74 -7.12
CA ALA A 312 -1.30 12.36 -7.31
C ALA A 312 -0.11 11.39 -7.33
N GLY A 313 0.98 11.74 -8.02
CA GLY A 313 2.21 10.96 -8.00
C GLY A 313 2.75 10.76 -6.59
N ASP A 314 2.83 11.82 -5.80
CA ASP A 314 3.36 11.76 -4.43
C ASP A 314 2.46 10.96 -3.47
N ILE A 315 1.13 11.11 -3.57
CA ILE A 315 0.17 10.42 -2.69
C ILE A 315 -0.03 8.95 -3.09
N LEU A 316 -0.17 8.67 -4.40
CA LEU A 316 -0.41 7.31 -4.88
C LEU A 316 0.80 6.39 -4.72
N SER A 317 2.01 6.97 -4.65
CA SER A 317 3.24 6.22 -4.43
C SER A 317 3.42 5.75 -2.97
N ILE A 318 2.55 6.17 -2.04
CA ILE A 318 2.61 5.75 -0.64
C ILE A 318 2.09 4.32 -0.52
N PRO A 319 2.91 3.34 -0.11
CA PRO A 319 2.42 2.00 0.19
C PRO A 319 1.54 2.04 1.46
N ILE A 320 0.43 1.31 1.45
CA ILE A 320 -0.47 1.25 2.63
C ILE A 320 0.18 0.43 3.76
N THR A 321 0.89 -0.63 3.37
CA THR A 321 1.42 -1.62 4.31
C THR A 321 2.94 -1.56 4.40
N THR A 322 3.46 -2.00 5.54
CA THR A 322 4.89 -2.24 5.75
C THR A 322 5.36 -3.57 5.15
N VAL A 323 4.48 -4.36 4.52
CA VAL A 323 4.85 -5.69 4.03
C VAL A 323 5.97 -5.64 2.99
N ALA A 324 6.03 -4.59 2.17
CA ALA A 324 7.15 -4.37 1.24
C ALA A 324 8.49 -4.19 1.96
N SER A 325 8.51 -3.44 3.07
CA SER A 325 9.73 -3.26 3.89
C SER A 325 10.04 -4.52 4.71
N GLU A 326 9.03 -5.20 5.27
CA GLU A 326 9.19 -6.48 5.97
C GLU A 326 9.72 -7.58 5.05
N SER A 327 9.25 -7.65 3.79
CA SER A 327 9.82 -8.53 2.77
C SER A 327 11.30 -8.21 2.49
N ALA A 328 11.67 -6.93 2.48
CA ALA A 328 13.07 -6.52 2.34
C ALA A 328 13.91 -6.96 3.56
N PHE A 329 13.38 -6.84 4.78
CA PHE A 329 14.06 -7.30 6.00
C PHE A 329 14.16 -8.83 6.08
N SER A 330 13.14 -9.54 5.64
CA SER A 330 13.12 -11.02 5.59
C SER A 330 14.10 -11.55 4.54
N ALA A 331 14.22 -10.88 3.39
CA ALA A 331 15.29 -11.13 2.44
C ALA A 331 16.69 -10.81 3.03
N GLY A 332 16.76 -9.87 3.97
CA GLY A 332 17.97 -9.56 4.75
C GLY A 332 18.52 -10.78 5.49
N GLY A 333 17.66 -11.68 6.00
CA GLY A 333 18.08 -12.95 6.61
C GLY A 333 18.71 -13.96 5.63
N ARG A 334 18.51 -13.77 4.32
CA ARG A 334 19.18 -14.57 3.26
C ARG A 334 20.46 -13.92 2.74
N VAL A 335 20.60 -12.60 2.91
CA VAL A 335 21.79 -11.82 2.55
C VAL A 335 22.81 -11.81 3.69
N ILE A 336 22.33 -11.84 4.94
CA ILE A 336 23.12 -11.94 6.15
C ILE A 336 23.02 -13.40 6.61
N ASP A 337 24.09 -14.17 6.38
CA ASP A 337 24.14 -15.57 6.80
C ASP A 337 23.95 -15.68 8.33
N PRO A 338 23.13 -16.64 8.84
CA PRO A 338 23.02 -16.94 10.26
C PRO A 338 24.40 -17.23 10.93
N TYR A 339 25.39 -17.67 10.15
CA TYR A 339 26.80 -17.75 10.54
C TYR A 339 27.53 -16.39 10.44
N ARG A 340 27.01 -15.39 11.17
CA ARG A 340 27.70 -14.18 11.64
C ARG A 340 28.75 -13.56 10.71
N SER A 341 28.43 -13.34 9.44
CA SER A 341 29.14 -12.32 8.67
C SER A 341 28.66 -10.95 9.14
N SER A 342 29.43 -10.33 10.05
CA SER A 342 29.19 -8.93 10.47
C SER A 342 29.54 -8.01 9.31
N LEU A 343 28.58 -7.78 8.42
CA LEU A 343 28.66 -6.72 7.44
C LEU A 343 28.39 -5.39 8.14
N ALA A 344 29.13 -4.35 7.77
CA ALA A 344 28.79 -3.00 8.18
C ALA A 344 27.41 -2.62 7.64
N THR A 345 26.66 -1.81 8.40
CA THR A 345 25.31 -1.33 8.03
C THR A 345 25.27 -0.75 6.61
N ASP A 346 26.28 0.03 6.25
CA ASP A 346 26.40 0.66 4.94
C ASP A 346 26.57 -0.37 3.81
N THR A 347 27.28 -1.47 4.09
CA THR A 347 27.47 -2.56 3.12
C THR A 347 26.17 -3.33 2.90
N VAL A 348 25.43 -3.61 3.98
CA VAL A 348 24.10 -4.25 3.89
C VAL A 348 23.14 -3.38 3.07
N GLN A 349 23.10 -2.07 3.35
CA GLN A 349 22.26 -1.13 2.60
C GLN A 349 22.60 -1.12 1.11
N VAL A 350 23.89 -1.02 0.75
CA VAL A 350 24.33 -1.02 -0.65
C VAL A 350 23.98 -2.34 -1.34
N LEU A 351 24.16 -3.48 -0.68
CA LEU A 351 23.81 -4.78 -1.25
C LEU A 351 22.29 -4.93 -1.45
N MET A 352 21.49 -4.51 -0.49
CA MET A 352 20.02 -4.56 -0.60
C MET A 352 19.51 -3.65 -1.72
N CYS A 353 19.90 -2.38 -1.72
CA CYS A 353 19.49 -1.42 -2.76
C CYS A 353 20.03 -1.81 -4.14
N GLY A 354 21.30 -2.22 -4.22
CA GLY A 354 21.93 -2.63 -5.48
C GLY A 354 21.30 -3.89 -6.07
N ALA A 355 20.94 -4.87 -5.24
CA ALA A 355 20.23 -6.06 -5.69
C ALA A 355 18.83 -5.72 -6.22
N ASP A 356 18.10 -4.85 -5.52
CA ASP A 356 16.77 -4.41 -5.95
C ASP A 356 16.81 -3.63 -7.28
N TRP A 357 17.72 -2.65 -7.40
CA TRP A 357 17.94 -1.94 -8.66
C TRP A 357 18.36 -2.86 -9.80
N ALA A 358 19.25 -3.82 -9.55
CA ALA A 358 19.69 -4.77 -10.57
C ALA A 358 18.54 -5.67 -11.04
N ARG A 359 17.64 -6.09 -10.15
CA ARG A 359 16.44 -6.87 -10.50
C ARG A 359 15.48 -6.03 -11.35
N ASN A 360 15.20 -4.80 -10.93
CA ASN A 360 14.34 -3.88 -11.67
C ASN A 360 14.89 -3.57 -13.07
N LEU A 361 16.19 -3.30 -13.19
CA LEU A 361 16.84 -3.03 -14.48
C LEU A 361 16.78 -4.23 -15.44
N ARG A 362 16.79 -5.45 -14.91
CA ARG A 362 16.77 -6.70 -15.69
C ARG A 362 15.38 -7.33 -15.82
N GLY A 363 14.33 -6.70 -15.27
CA GLY A 363 12.97 -7.23 -15.30
C GLY A 363 12.79 -8.55 -14.55
N ILE A 364 13.62 -8.83 -13.53
CA ILE A 364 13.54 -10.06 -12.75
C ILE A 364 12.49 -9.87 -11.65
N LYS A 365 11.32 -10.48 -11.82
CA LYS A 365 10.26 -10.50 -10.79
C LYS A 365 10.66 -11.40 -9.62
N LYS A 366 10.25 -11.02 -8.40
CA LYS A 366 10.36 -11.91 -7.23
C LYS A 366 9.47 -13.14 -7.48
N SER A 367 9.96 -14.33 -7.14
CA SER A 367 9.18 -15.57 -7.16
C SER A 367 7.99 -15.44 -6.21
N LEU A 368 6.77 -15.60 -6.72
CA LEU A 368 5.52 -15.70 -5.93
C LEU A 368 5.49 -16.91 -4.98
N ASN A 369 6.44 -17.85 -5.13
CA ASN A 369 6.51 -19.10 -4.37
C ASN A 369 7.47 -19.06 -3.19
N ASP A 370 8.13 -17.93 -2.92
CA ASP A 370 8.75 -17.78 -1.61
C ASP A 370 7.60 -17.41 -0.67
N PRO A 371 7.23 -18.27 0.31
CA PRO A 371 6.36 -17.82 1.36
C PRO A 371 6.95 -16.53 1.89
N VAL A 372 6.11 -15.52 2.06
CA VAL A 372 6.44 -14.35 2.86
C VAL A 372 6.64 -14.91 4.27
N GLU A 373 7.85 -15.40 4.54
CA GLU A 373 8.34 -15.66 5.87
C GLU A 373 8.51 -14.29 6.51
N VAL A 374 7.43 -13.76 7.07
CA VAL A 374 7.47 -12.73 8.10
C VAL A 374 7.47 -13.40 9.45
#